data_AF-A0A3M1ZJX4-F1
#
_entry.id   AF-A0A3M1ZJX4-F1
#
_cell.length_a   1.000
_cell.length_b   1.000
_cell.length_c   1.000
_cell.angle_alpha   90.00
_cell.angle_beta   90.00
_cell.angle_gamma   90.00
#
_symmetry.space_group_name_H-M   'P 1'
#
loop_
_entity.id
_entity.type
_entity.pdbx_description
1 polymer ?
#
loop_
_entity_poly.entity_id
_entity_poly.type
_entity_poly.pdbx_seq_one_letter_code
_entity_poly.pdbx_strand_id
1 'polypeptide(L)' 'MSIMFLPLRLVPVAAQCVVLSTVLGLVFSRDERLKPLLQQLEGKVFRIHVRDTGAVMFLGFARGRPWVHPECKERPDVKI' A
#
# COMPACT_ATOMS: atom_id res chain seq x y z
N MET A 1 -11.76 7.69 -26.31
CA MET A 1 -10.33 7.34 -26.18
C MET A 1 -10.13 6.69 -24.82
N SER A 2 -9.80 5.40 -24.80
CA SER A 2 -9.69 4.61 -23.56
C SER A 2 -8.25 4.67 -23.05
N ILE A 3 -8.05 5.17 -21.82
CA ILE A 3 -6.75 5.23 -21.11
C ILE A 3 -6.41 3.89 -20.43
N MET A 4 -7.25 2.86 -20.59
CA MET A 4 -7.01 1.55 -19.98
C MET A 4 -5.92 0.79 -20.74
N PHE A 5 -4.89 0.34 -20.02
CA PHE A 5 -3.69 -0.38 -20.47
C PHE A 5 -2.47 0.46 -20.88
N LEU A 6 -2.04 1.37 -20.00
CA LEU A 6 -0.59 1.57 -19.86
C LEU A 6 -0.02 0.33 -19.14
N PRO A 7 0.99 -0.38 -19.68
CA PRO A 7 1.61 -1.47 -18.94
C PRO A 7 2.13 -0.93 -17.61
N LEU A 8 1.80 -1.62 -16.50
CA LEU A 8 2.19 -1.23 -15.12
C LEU A 8 3.70 -0.93 -14.97
N ARG A 9 4.53 -1.41 -15.90
CA ARG A 9 5.96 -1.11 -16.01
C ARG A 9 6.28 0.37 -16.26
N LEU A 10 5.38 1.14 -16.86
CA LEU A 10 5.62 2.56 -17.17
C LEU A 10 5.16 3.50 -16.06
N VAL A 11 4.32 3.03 -15.14
CA VAL A 11 3.83 3.86 -14.04
C VAL A 11 4.92 3.95 -12.97
N PRO A 12 5.43 5.15 -12.62
CA PRO A 12 6.43 5.28 -11.58
C PRO A 12 5.97 4.65 -10.27
N VAL A 13 6.86 3.92 -9.58
CA VAL A 13 6.55 3.24 -8.30
C VAL A 13 5.91 4.21 -7.30
N ALA A 14 6.36 5.47 -7.26
CA ALA A 14 5.76 6.51 -6.43
C ALA A 14 4.26 6.73 -6.71
N ALA A 15 3.85 6.76 -7.99
CA ALA A 15 2.45 6.88 -8.37
C ALA A 15 1.66 5.62 -7.97
N GLN A 16 2.25 4.42 -8.11
CA GLN A 16 1.63 3.18 -7.67
C GLN A 16 1.38 3.19 -6.14
N CYS A 17 2.36 3.67 -5.36
CA CYS A 17 2.23 3.80 -3.90
C CYS A 17 1.09 4.76 -3.52
N VAL A 18 0.97 5.92 -4.17
CA VAL A 18 -0.10 6.89 -3.90
C VAL A 18 -1.48 6.31 -4.24
N VAL A 19 -1.61 5.62 -5.36
CA VAL A 19 -2.86 4.95 -5.74
C VAL A 19 -3.21 3.88 -4.71
N LEU A 20 -2.25 3.05 -4.31
CA LEU A 20 -2.49 1.96 -3.36
C LEU A 20 -2.89 2.48 -1.98
N SER A 21 -2.22 3.52 -1.46
CA SER A 21 -2.58 4.13 -0.18
C SER A 21 -3.97 4.75 -0.20
N THR A 22 -4.35 5.38 -1.33
CA THR A 22 -5.69 5.96 -1.52
C THR A 22 -6.77 4.88 -1.56
N VAL A 23 -6.56 3.81 -2.33
CA VAL A 23 -7.51 2.70 -2.45
C VAL A 23 -7.70 2.02 -1.09
N LEU A 24 -6.61 1.70 -0.39
CA LEU A 24 -6.68 1.11 0.94
C LEU A 24 -7.40 2.04 1.92
N GLY A 25 -7.08 3.34 1.92
CA GLY A 25 -7.76 4.33 2.75
C GLY A 25 -9.27 4.36 2.52
N LEU A 26 -9.71 4.30 1.26
CA LEU A 26 -11.13 4.22 0.89
C LEU A 26 -11.79 2.92 1.37
N VAL A 27 -11.12 1.78 1.21
CA VAL A 27 -11.63 0.48 1.66
C VAL A 27 -11.86 0.49 3.18
N PHE A 28 -10.86 0.92 3.94
CA PHE A 28 -10.97 0.98 5.40
C PHE A 28 -11.95 2.05 5.89
N SER A 29 -12.11 3.15 5.14
CA SER A 29 -13.08 4.18 5.48
C SER A 29 -14.53 3.73 5.23
N ARG A 30 -14.77 2.83 4.27
CA ARG A 30 -16.11 2.41 3.86
C ARG A 30 -16.64 1.21 4.63
N ASP A 31 -15.77 0.33 5.11
CA ASP A 31 -16.18 -0.88 5.85
C ASP A 31 -15.85 -0.74 7.34
N GLU A 32 -16.88 -0.53 8.16
CA GLU A 32 -16.72 -0.39 9.61
C GLU A 32 -16.16 -1.65 10.28
N ARG A 33 -16.35 -2.83 9.67
CA ARG A 33 -15.84 -4.10 10.21
C ARG A 33 -14.32 -4.20 10.13
N LEU A 34 -13.69 -3.38 9.28
CA LEU A 34 -12.23 -3.36 9.13
C LEU A 34 -11.54 -2.38 10.10
N LYS A 35 -12.30 -1.50 10.76
CA LYS A 35 -11.74 -0.54 11.74
C LYS A 35 -11.02 -1.22 12.92
N PRO A 36 -11.53 -2.31 13.53
CA PRO A 36 -10.81 -3.02 14.59
C PRO A 36 -9.52 -3.68 14.08
N LEU A 37 -9.52 -4.19 12.84
CA LEU A 37 -8.32 -4.78 12.23
C LEU A 37 -7.24 -3.72 12.01
N LEU A 38 -7.62 -2.52 11.59
CA LEU A 38 -6.72 -1.38 11.47
C LEU A 38 -5.97 -1.08 12.78
N GLN A 39 -6.68 -1.12 13.91
CA GLN A 39 -6.06 -0.91 15.23
C GLN A 39 -5.05 -2.00 15.58
N GLN A 40 -5.29 -3.25 15.18
CA GLN A 40 -4.34 -4.36 15.41
C GLN A 40 -3.10 -4.29 14.51
N LEU A 41 -3.20 -3.59 13.38
CA LEU A 41 -2.13 -3.41 12.40
C LEU A 41 -1.32 -2.13 12.64
N GLU A 42 -1.78 -1.25 13.53
CA GLU A 42 -1.12 0.01 13.88
C GLU A 42 0.35 -0.22 14.26
N GLY A 43 1.24 0.55 13.65
CA GLY A 43 2.69 0.45 13.85
C GLY A 43 3.38 -0.70 13.11
N LYS A 44 2.64 -1.58 12.42
CA LYS A 44 3.24 -2.67 11.62
C LYS A 44 3.59 -2.20 10.22
N VAL A 45 4.71 -2.69 9.71
CA VAL A 45 5.21 -2.45 8.36
C VAL A 45 5.38 -3.75 7.59
N PHE A 46 4.76 -3.80 6.41
CA PHE A 46 4.78 -4.91 5.48
C PHE A 46 5.63 -4.53 4.27
N ARG A 47 6.61 -5.37 3.92
CA ARG A 47 7.35 -5.24 2.66
C ARG A 47 6.71 -6.12 1.61
N ILE A 48 6.19 -5.49 0.56
CA ILE A 48 5.48 -6.12 -0.55
C ILE A 48 6.40 -6.19 -1.76
N HIS A 49 6.60 -7.37 -2.32
CA HIS A 49 7.33 -7.55 -3.58
C HIS A 49 6.36 -7.91 -4.72
N VAL A 50 6.19 -6.98 -5.66
CA VAL A 50 5.34 -7.17 -6.83
C VAL A 50 6.14 -7.85 -7.94
N ARG A 51 5.95 -9.17 -8.10
CA ARG A 51 6.75 -10.00 -9.01
C ARG A 51 6.75 -9.52 -10.47
N ASP A 52 5.61 -9.09 -10.98
CA ASP A 52 5.44 -8.73 -12.40
C ASP A 52 6.14 -7.43 -12.81
N THR A 53 6.34 -6.53 -11.84
CA THR A 53 7.01 -5.23 -12.03
C THR A 53 8.39 -5.19 -11.40
N GLY A 54 8.75 -6.16 -10.55
CA GLY A 54 9.95 -6.14 -9.70
C GLY A 54 9.90 -5.04 -8.62
N ALA A 55 8.78 -4.37 -8.45
CA ALA A 55 8.66 -3.25 -7.52
C ALA A 55 8.64 -3.76 -6.08
N VAL A 56 9.37 -3.06 -5.22
CA VAL A 56 9.30 -3.24 -3.77
C VAL A 56 8.59 -2.02 -3.19
N MET A 57 7.59 -2.28 -2.35
CA MET A 57 6.83 -1.26 -1.66
C MET A 57 6.72 -1.61 -0.18
N PHE A 58 6.51 -0.60 0.64
CA PHE A 58 6.31 -0.73 2.08
C PHE A 58 4.91 -0.21 2.41
N LEU A 59 4.09 -1.08 2.97
CA LEU A 59 2.75 -0.76 3.47
C LEU A 59 2.84 -0.70 4.99
N GLY A 60 2.46 0.42 5.58
CA GLY A 60 2.31 0.52 7.03
C GLY A 60 0.98 1.12 7.43
N PHE A 61 0.71 1.05 8.73
CA PHE A 61 -0.51 1.58 9.31
C PHE A 61 -0.14 2.53 10.45
N ALA A 62 -0.57 3.77 10.34
CA ALA A 62 -0.31 4.80 11.34
C ALA A 62 -1.49 5.75 11.46
N ARG A 63 -1.83 6.13 12.69
CA ARG A 63 -2.95 7.00 13.05
C ARG A 63 -4.27 6.51 12.47
N GLY A 64 -4.48 5.19 12.44
CA GLY A 64 -5.67 4.57 11.87
C GLY A 64 -5.79 4.74 10.35
N ARG A 65 -4.69 4.99 9.65
CA ARG A 65 -4.65 5.11 8.18
C ARG A 65 -3.54 4.26 7.59
N PRO A 66 -3.78 3.59 6.46
CA PRO A 66 -2.72 2.95 5.69
C PRO A 66 -1.88 4.01 4.98
N TRP A 67 -0.58 3.75 4.88
CA TRP A 67 0.34 4.48 4.02
C TRP A 67 1.17 3.49 3.20
N VAL A 68 1.58 3.90 2.01
CA VAL A 68 2.43 3.09 1.13
C VAL A 68 3.56 3.95 0.61
N HIS A 69 4.79 3.48 0.74
CA HIS A 69 5.98 4.17 0.26
C HIS A 69 6.95 3.21 -0.45
N PRO A 70 7.74 3.71 -1.43
CA PRO A 70 8.75 2.90 -2.12
C PRO A 70 9.96 2.56 -1.22
N GLU A 71 10.17 3.34 -0.16
CA GLU A 71 11.27 3.17 0.79
C GLU A 71 10.77 3.27 2.22
N CYS A 72 11.38 2.51 3.11
CA CYS A 72 11.14 2.58 4.54
C CYS A 72 12.47 2.30 5.28
N LYS A 73 12.80 3.14 6.26
CA LYS A 73 13.99 2.97 7.11
C LYS A 73 13.77 1.97 8.23
N GLU A 74 12.52 1.62 8.50
CA GLU A 74 12.13 0.68 9.54
C GLU A 74 12.29 -0.75 9.03
N ARG A 75 12.61 -1.66 9.96
CA ARG A 75 12.68 -3.08 9.63
C ARG A 75 11.25 -3.58 9.40
N PRO A 76 10.93 -4.17 8.23
CA PRO A 76 9.58 -4.67 8.00
C PRO A 76 9.30 -5.85 8.93
N ASP A 77 8.15 -5.82 9.58
CA ASP A 77 7.64 -6.90 10.45
C ASP A 77 7.28 -8.15 9.63
N VAL A 78 6.80 -7.95 8.41
CA VAL A 78 6.33 -9.02 7.53
C VAL A 78 6.80 -8.79 6.10
N LYS A 79 7.16 -9.86 5.40
CA LYS A 79 7.53 -9.85 3.97
C LYS A 79 6.52 -10.68 3.19
N ILE A 80 5.94 -10.09 2.14
CA ILE A 80 4.89 -10.69 1.30
C ILE A 80 5.35 -10.70 -0.15
#